data_AF-A0A929A8G8-F1
#
_entry.id   AF-A0A929A8G8-F1
#
_cell.length_a   1.000
_cell.length_b   1.000
_cell.length_c   1.000
_cell.angle_alpha   90.00
_cell.angle_beta   90.00
_cell.angle_gamma   90.00
#
_symmetry.space_group_name_H-M   'P 1'
#
loop_
_entity.id
_entity.type
_entity.pdbx_description
1 polymer ?
#
loop_
_entity_poly.entity_id
_entity_poly.type
_entity_poly.pdbx_seq_one_letter_code
_entity_poly.pdbx_strand_id
1 'polypeptide(L)'
;MTALNDTYFQFEADFVASLRCIPMQVRYKLDTCGVKLKLHHWNQFSTEERQQLVDMPCDTEAAIAHYHDHLQTLVTQHAGAPAGELPIDPAPPWA
;
A
#
# COMPACT_ATOMS: atom_id res chain seq x y z
N MET A 1 12.59 17.20 -17.49
CA MET A 1 13.20 16.13 -16.69
C MET A 1 12.33 15.95 -15.47
N THR A 2 11.35 15.04 -15.53
CA THR A 2 10.45 14.80 -14.39
C THR A 2 10.64 13.36 -13.96
N ALA A 3 11.19 13.18 -12.77
CA ALA A 3 11.41 11.89 -12.11
C ALA A 3 10.05 11.24 -11.81
N LEU A 4 9.53 10.45 -12.74
CA LEU A 4 8.30 9.66 -12.54
C LEU A 4 8.58 8.16 -12.46
N ASN A 5 9.85 7.73 -12.49
CA ASN A 5 10.21 6.35 -12.81
C ASN A 5 10.77 5.51 -11.65
N ASP A 6 10.98 6.06 -10.45
CA ASP A 6 11.57 5.29 -9.34
C ASP A 6 10.54 4.60 -8.44
N THR A 7 9.26 4.94 -8.58
CA THR A 7 8.19 4.44 -7.69
C THR A 7 7.56 3.13 -8.17
N TYR A 8 7.68 2.81 -9.46
CA TYR A 8 6.97 1.71 -10.12
C TYR A 8 7.89 0.88 -10.99
N PHE A 9 7.64 -0.43 -11.08
CA PHE A 9 8.37 -1.27 -12.02
C PHE A 9 7.88 -1.05 -13.45
N GLN A 10 8.77 -1.20 -14.44
CA GLN A 10 8.45 -0.96 -15.84
C GLN A 10 7.31 -1.87 -16.37
N PHE A 11 7.18 -3.09 -15.85
CA PHE A 11 6.08 -3.99 -16.21
C PHE A 11 4.71 -3.52 -15.68
N GLU A 12 4.70 -2.53 -14.79
CA GLU A 12 3.48 -1.95 -14.21
C GLU A 12 2.92 -0.78 -15.03
N ALA A 13 3.64 -0.33 -16.07
CA ALA A 13 3.31 0.86 -16.86
C ALA A 13 1.86 0.84 -17.38
N ASP A 14 1.36 -0.32 -17.82
CA ASP A 14 0.02 -0.46 -18.41
C ASP A 14 -1.12 -0.32 -17.38
N PHE A 15 -0.85 -0.45 -16.07
CA PHE A 15 -1.89 -0.38 -15.03
C PHE A 15 -1.68 0.71 -13.99
N VAL A 16 -0.45 1.23 -13.83
CA VAL A 16 -0.14 2.32 -12.89
C VAL A 16 -0.92 3.60 -13.22
N ALA A 17 -1.15 3.89 -14.50
CA ALA A 17 -1.92 5.08 -14.91
C ALA A 17 -3.35 5.13 -14.33
N SER A 18 -3.92 3.97 -13.97
CA SER A 18 -5.26 3.88 -13.39
C SER A 18 -5.27 3.42 -11.92
N LEU A 19 -4.11 3.00 -11.38
CA LEU A 19 -3.99 2.32 -10.09
C LEU A 19 -5.08 1.26 -9.87
N ARG A 20 -5.48 0.54 -10.93
CA ARG A 20 -6.56 -0.46 -10.87
C ARG A 20 -6.13 -1.74 -10.13
N CYS A 21 -4.83 -2.00 -10.10
CA CYS A 21 -4.22 -3.06 -9.32
C CYS A 21 -3.39 -2.44 -8.19
N ILE A 22 -3.19 -3.19 -7.10
CA ILE A 22 -2.28 -2.80 -6.02
C ILE A 22 -0.84 -2.87 -6.58
N PRO A 23 -0.12 -1.72 -6.68
CA PRO A 23 1.24 -1.69 -7.18
C PRO A 23 2.19 -2.48 -6.28
N MET A 24 3.30 -2.97 -6.83
CA MET A 24 4.28 -3.74 -6.07
C MET A 24 4.86 -2.98 -4.89
N GLN A 25 5.12 -1.67 -5.03
CA GLN A 25 5.61 -0.87 -3.91
C GLN A 25 4.59 -0.83 -2.76
N VAL A 26 3.29 -0.75 -3.05
CA VAL A 26 2.26 -0.82 -2.00
C VAL A 26 2.24 -2.21 -1.37
N ARG A 27 2.36 -3.29 -2.16
CA ARG A 27 2.46 -4.66 -1.63
C ARG A 27 3.62 -4.83 -0.67
N TYR A 28 4.79 -4.29 -1.03
CA TYR A 28 5.94 -4.26 -0.14
C TYR A 28 5.60 -3.56 1.18
N LYS A 29 4.96 -2.38 1.15
CA LYS A 29 4.53 -1.68 2.36
C LYS A 29 3.52 -2.47 3.18
N LEU A 30 2.61 -3.20 2.53
CA LEU A 30 1.63 -4.07 3.20
C LEU A 30 2.31 -5.21 3.97
N ASP A 31 3.34 -5.82 3.37
CA ASP A 31 4.15 -6.84 4.04
C ASP A 31 4.95 -6.23 5.21
N THR A 32 5.50 -5.02 5.03
CA THR A 32 6.22 -4.28 6.09
C THR A 32 5.33 -3.90 7.27
N CYS A 33 4.10 -3.44 7.01
CA CYS A 33 3.18 -2.98 8.06
C CYS A 33 2.21 -4.05 8.58
N GLY A 34 2.27 -5.27 8.03
CA GLY A 34 1.46 -6.40 8.50
C GLY A 34 -0.03 -6.32 8.14
N VAL A 35 -0.40 -5.74 7.00
CA VAL A 35 -1.82 -5.61 6.59
C VAL A 35 -2.16 -6.50 5.39
N LYS A 36 -3.17 -7.35 5.54
CA LYS A 36 -3.74 -8.19 4.48
C LYS A 36 -4.80 -7.44 3.67
N LEU A 37 -4.37 -6.51 2.81
CA LEU A 37 -5.29 -5.81 1.91
C LEU A 37 -5.69 -6.69 0.71
N LYS A 38 -7.00 -6.86 0.47
CA LYS A 38 -7.53 -7.57 -0.70
C LYS A 38 -7.84 -6.57 -1.83
N LEU A 39 -7.76 -7.04 -3.08
CA LEU A 39 -8.02 -6.19 -4.26
C LEU A 39 -9.40 -5.51 -4.26
N HIS A 40 -10.42 -6.17 -3.71
CA HIS A 40 -11.75 -5.55 -3.63
C HIS A 40 -11.82 -4.40 -2.60
N HIS A 41 -10.97 -4.37 -1.57
CA HIS A 41 -10.84 -3.20 -0.68
C HIS A 41 -10.18 -2.06 -1.45
N TRP A 42 -9.04 -2.34 -2.10
CA TRP A 42 -8.30 -1.37 -2.92
C TRP A 42 -9.17 -0.69 -3.98
N ASN A 43 -10.02 -1.48 -4.66
CA ASN A 43 -10.91 -0.98 -5.70
C ASN A 43 -12.04 -0.08 -5.20
N GLN A 44 -12.29 -0.02 -3.88
CA GLN A 44 -13.25 0.91 -3.27
C GLN A 44 -12.63 2.28 -3.01
N PHE A 45 -11.31 2.35 -2.84
CA PHE A 45 -10.61 3.62 -2.64
C PHE A 45 -10.67 4.51 -3.89
N SER A 46 -10.70 5.82 -3.69
CA SER A 46 -10.54 6.81 -4.75
C SER A 46 -9.13 6.77 -5.33
N THR A 47 -8.94 7.38 -6.51
CA THR A 47 -7.61 7.48 -7.11
C THR A 47 -6.64 8.26 -6.21
N GLU A 48 -7.13 9.31 -5.53
CA GLU A 48 -6.37 10.14 -4.61
C GLU A 48 -5.92 9.35 -3.38
N GLU A 49 -6.82 8.57 -2.78
CA GLU A 49 -6.51 7.69 -1.64
C GLU A 49 -5.46 6.63 -2.03
N ARG A 50 -5.61 6.03 -3.22
CA ARG A 50 -4.62 5.07 -3.74
C ARG A 50 -3.26 5.73 -3.96
N GLN A 51 -3.23 6.94 -4.52
CA GLN A 51 -1.99 7.69 -4.73
C GLN A 51 -1.35 8.07 -3.39
N GLN A 52 -2.13 8.49 -2.40
CA GLN A 52 -1.63 8.75 -1.05
C GLN A 52 -0.95 7.51 -0.44
N LEU A 53 -1.54 6.32 -0.58
CA LEU A 53 -0.92 5.07 -0.12
C LEU A 53 0.39 4.71 -0.88
N VAL A 54 0.53 5.16 -2.13
CA VAL A 54 1.80 5.06 -2.87
C VAL A 54 2.83 6.05 -2.33
N ASP A 55 2.44 7.28 -2.00
CA ASP A 55 3.39 8.34 -1.65
C ASP A 55 3.81 8.32 -0.16
N MET A 56 2.99 7.75 0.73
CA MET A 56 3.29 7.70 2.17
C MET A 56 4.55 6.88 2.48
N PRO A 57 5.44 7.36 3.36
CA PRO A 57 6.62 6.60 3.79
C PRO A 57 6.22 5.36 4.61
N CYS A 58 7.05 4.33 4.59
CA CYS A 58 6.87 3.08 5.33
C CYS A 58 8.22 2.37 5.55
N ASP A 59 9.21 3.13 6.02
CA ASP A 59 10.63 2.75 6.11
C ASP A 59 11.22 2.91 7.52
N THR A 60 10.51 3.61 8.43
CA THR A 60 10.85 3.75 9.84
C THR A 60 9.73 3.20 10.70
N GLU A 61 10.02 2.76 11.93
CA GLU A 61 8.99 2.21 12.84
C GLU A 61 7.77 3.15 13.00
N ALA A 62 8.03 4.46 13.14
CA ALA A 62 6.97 5.46 13.24
C ALA A 62 6.16 5.60 11.94
N ALA A 63 6.83 5.59 10.79
CA ALA A 63 6.16 5.63 9.48
C ALA A 63 5.35 4.35 9.22
N ILE A 64 5.86 3.19 9.61
CA ILE A 64 5.18 1.89 9.48
C ILE A 64 3.90 1.88 10.31
N ALA A 65 3.96 2.30 11.58
CA ALA A 65 2.79 2.39 12.44
C ALA A 65 1.74 3.39 11.89
N HIS A 66 2.20 4.55 11.42
CA HIS A 66 1.31 5.55 10.82
C HIS A 66 0.65 5.03 9.52
N TYR A 67 1.40 4.32 8.68
CA TYR A 67 0.88 3.71 7.46
C TYR A 67 -0.17 2.64 7.77
N HIS A 68 0.10 1.77 8.76
CA HIS A 68 -0.83 0.76 9.24
C HIS A 68 -2.17 1.39 9.68
N ASP A 69 -2.11 2.37 10.59
CA ASP A 69 -3.31 2.98 11.18
C ASP A 69 -4.14 3.75 10.15
N HIS A 70 -3.47 4.46 9.25
CA HIS A 70 -4.12 5.15 8.15
C HIS A 70 -4.85 4.16 7.23
N LEU A 71 -4.18 3.08 6.83
CA LEU A 71 -4.78 2.06 5.96
C LEU A 71 -5.96 1.36 6.63
N GLN A 72 -5.86 0.98 7.90
CA GLN A 72 -6.96 0.35 8.64
C GLN A 72 -8.17 1.28 8.77
N THR A 73 -7.93 2.57 9.02
CA THR A 73 -8.98 3.59 9.06
C THR A 73 -9.69 3.68 7.72
N LEU A 74 -8.92 3.75 6.63
CA LEU A 74 -9.43 3.87 5.27
C LEU A 74 -10.27 2.64 4.87
N VAL A 75 -9.75 1.43 5.13
CA VAL A 75 -10.50 0.18 4.87
C VAL A 75 -11.81 0.17 5.66
N THR A 76 -11.78 0.57 6.93
CA THR A 76 -12.98 0.59 7.78
C THR A 76 -14.01 1.60 7.27
N GLN A 77 -13.58 2.77 6.80
CA GLN A 77 -14.47 3.78 6.23
C GLN A 77 -15.20 3.30 4.97
N HIS A 78 -14.51 2.57 4.09
CA HIS A 78 -15.08 2.09 2.82
C HIS A 78 -15.81 0.76 2.94
N ALA A 79 -15.28 -0.19 3.73
CA ALA A 79 -15.77 -1.57 3.81
C ALA A 79 -16.54 -1.89 5.11
N GLY A 80 -16.58 -0.96 6.08
CA GLY A 80 -17.28 -1.12 7.35
C GLY A 80 -16.58 -2.01 8.39
N ALA A 81 -15.42 -2.58 8.06
CA ALA A 81 -14.61 -3.41 8.94
C ALA A 81 -13.12 -3.27 8.57
N PRO A 82 -12.19 -3.49 9.52
CA PRO A 82 -10.75 -3.41 9.25
C PRO A 82 -10.29 -4.53 8.28
N ALA A 83 -9.15 -4.30 7.62
CA ALA A 83 -8.47 -5.34 6.90
C ALA A 83 -7.91 -6.39 7.87
N GLY A 84 -7.73 -7.62 7.40
CA GLY A 84 -7.04 -8.64 8.19
C GLY A 84 -5.57 -8.27 8.41
N GLU A 85 -4.96 -8.82 9.44
CA GLU A 85 -3.54 -8.65 9.74
C GLU A 85 -2.71 -9.82 9.18
N LEU A 86 -1.43 -9.56 8.95
CA LEU A 86 -0.40 -10.53 8.59
C LEU A 86 0.69 -10.52 9.65
N PRO A 87 1.21 -11.70 10.06
CA PRO A 87 2.42 -11.75 10.87
C PRO A 87 3.57 -11.07 10.14
N ILE A 88 4.24 -10.13 10.82
CA ILE A 88 5.46 -9.49 10.32
C ILE A 88 6.62 -10.43 10.64
N ASP A 89 7.41 -10.79 9.62
CA ASP A 89 8.65 -11.53 9.81
C ASP A 89 9.70 -10.59 10.43
N PRO A 90 10.29 -10.90 11.60
CA PRO A 90 11.33 -10.07 12.20
C PRO A 90 12.66 -10.07 11.40
N ALA A 91 12.84 -11.01 10.47
CA ALA A 91 14.02 -11.11 9.62
C ALA A 91 13.65 -11.53 8.19
N PRO A 92 12.89 -10.70 7.45
CA PRO A 92 12.45 -11.08 6.12
C PRO A 92 13.66 -11.15 5.17
N PRO A 93 13.66 -12.07 4.19
CA PRO A 93 14.80 -12.28 3.30
C PRO A 93 15.12 -11.10 2.36
N TRP A 94 14.34 -10.02 2.42
CA TRP A 94 14.49 -8.80 1.63
C TRP A 94 14.83 -7.55 2.47
N ALA A 95 15.02 -7.68 3.79
CA ALA A 95 15.46 -6.59 4.67
C ALA A 95 16.95 -6.22 4.48
#